data_AF-A0A3D5YGE5-F1
#
_entry.id   AF-A0A3D5YGE5-F1
#
_cell.length_a   1.000
_cell.length_b   1.000
_cell.length_c   1.000
_cell.angle_alpha   90.00
_cell.angle_beta   90.00
_cell.angle_gamma   90.00
#
_symmetry.space_group_name_H-M   'P 1'
#
loop_
_entity.id
_entity.type
_entity.pdbx_description
1 polymer ?
#
loop_
_entity_poly.entity_id
_entity_poly.type
_entity_poly.pdbx_seq_one_letter_code
_entity_poly.pdbx_strand_id
1 'polypeptide(L)' 'MWKRLFDIVGSLVLIVVSSPIMIAIAIAIKINSTGPIFFFQKRVGKGNKLFTFIKFRSMFTHLST' A
#
# COMPACT_ATOMS: atom_id res chain seq x y z
N MET A 1 23.43 2.41 -12.78
CA MET A 1 22.73 3.64 -12.33
C MET A 1 21.34 3.78 -12.95
N TRP A 2 21.18 3.61 -14.27
CA TRP A 2 19.93 3.82 -15.01
C TRP A 2 18.68 3.10 -14.45
N LYS A 3 18.80 1.82 -14.06
CA LYS A 3 17.70 1.06 -13.45
C LYS A 3 17.10 1.76 -12.23
N ARG A 4 17.94 2.34 -11.37
CA ARG A 4 17.49 3.02 -10.16
C ARG A 4 16.76 4.32 -10.47
N LEU A 5 17.23 5.07 -11.47
CA LEU A 5 16.58 6.30 -11.93
C LEU A 5 15.22 5.99 -12.55
N PHE A 6 15.15 4.96 -13.40
CA PHE A 6 13.90 4.49 -13.99
C PHE A 6 12.91 4.03 -12.92
N ASP A 7 13.34 3.23 -11.94
CA ASP A 7 12.48 2.76 -10.84
C ASP A 7 11.89 3.95 -10.05
N ILE A 8 12.70 4.98 -9.77
CA ILE A 8 12.25 6.16 -9.01
C ILE A 8 11.28 7.01 -9.84
N VAL A 9 11.63 7.35 -11.08
CA VAL A 9 10.79 8.20 -11.93
C VAL A 9 9.49 7.48 -12.30
N GLY A 10 9.58 6.21 -12.70
CA GLY A 10 8.42 5.38 -13.03
C GLY A 10 7.47 5.19 -11.84
N SER A 11 8.01 4.92 -10.64
CA SER A 11 7.16 4.79 -9.44
C SER A 11 6.48 6.10 -9.06
N LEU A 12 7.17 7.25 -9.17
CA LEU A 12 6.56 8.56 -8.92
C LEU A 12 5.40 8.84 -9.89
N VAL A 13 5.61 8.60 -11.18
CA VAL A 13 4.56 8.79 -12.19
C VAL A 13 3.37 7.88 -11.91
N LEU A 14 3.60 6.60 -11.61
CA LEU A 14 2.52 5.66 -11.29
C LEU A 14 1.77 6.06 -10.03
N ILE A 15 2.45 6.57 -9.00
CA ILE A 15 1.79 7.05 -7.78
C ILE A 15 0.86 8.22 -8.10
N VAL A 16 1.32 9.21 -8.88
CA VAL A 16 0.50 10.37 -9.25
C VAL A 16 -0.71 9.94 -10.07
N VAL A 17 -0.51 9.11 -11.08
CA VAL A 17 -1.59 8.64 -11.98
C VAL A 17 -2.60 7.74 -11.25
N SER A 18 -2.13 6.87 -10.36
CA SER A 18 -3.00 5.97 -9.58
C SER A 18 -3.60 6.64 -8.33
N SER A 19 -3.12 7.82 -7.93
CA SER A 19 -3.58 8.52 -6.72
C SER A 19 -5.11 8.73 -6.64
N PRO A 20 -5.85 9.06 -7.72
CA PRO A 20 -7.30 9.24 -7.62
C PRO A 20 -8.02 7.93 -7.26
N ILE A 21 -7.58 6.82 -7.85
CA ILE A 21 -8.13 5.47 -7.59
C ILE A 21 -7.77 5.03 -6.16
N MET A 22 -6.54 5.28 -5.72
CA MET A 22 -6.08 5.01 -4.37
C MET A 22 -6.90 5.75 -3.31
N ILE A 23 -7.25 7.01 -3.56
CA ILE A 23 -8.10 7.82 -2.68
C ILE A 23 -9.52 7.25 -2.63
N ALA A 24 -10.10 6.89 -3.78
CA ALA A 24 -11.43 6.27 -3.83
C ALA A 24 -11.48 4.97 -3.01
N ILE A 25 -10.46 4.11 -3.13
CA ILE A 25 -10.31 2.89 -2.32
C ILE A 25 -10.16 3.22 -0.84
N ALA A 26 -9.34 4.23 -0.49
CA ALA A 26 -9.16 4.66 0.89
C ALA A 26 -10.48 5.11 1.55
N ILE A 27 -11.30 5.85 0.81
CA ILE A 27 -12.64 6.28 1.25
C ILE A 27 -13.55 5.05 1.42
N ALA A 28 -13.59 4.15 0.44
CA ALA A 28 -14.40 2.93 0.51
C ALA A 28 -14.03 2.06 1.72
N ILE A 29 -12.75 1.93 2.05
CA ILE A 29 -12.29 1.18 3.24
C ILE A 29 -12.74 1.88 4.53
N LYS A 30 -12.62 3.21 4.60
CA LYS A 30 -12.99 3.99 5.79
C LYS A 30 -14.49 3.97 6.07
N ILE A 31 -15.32 3.92 5.02
CA ILE A 31 -16.78 3.79 5.15
C ILE A 31 -17.14 2.39 5.64
N ASN A 32 -16.49 1.35 5.11
CA ASN A 32 -16.81 -0.02 5.49
C ASN A 32 -16.30 -0.37 6.90
N SER A 33 -15.11 0.07 7.32
CA SER A 33 -14.51 -0.37 8.60
C SER A 33 -13.85 0.81 9.34
N THR A 34 -14.03 0.87 10.66
CA THR A 34 -13.43 1.89 11.56
C THR A 34 -11.92 1.74 11.78
N GLY A 35 -11.26 0.82 11.06
CA GLY A 35 -9.83 0.53 11.19
C GLY A 35 -8.93 1.37 10.26
N PRO A 36 -7.60 1.21 10.38
CA PRO A 36 -6.63 1.88 9.51
C PRO A 36 -6.76 1.43 8.04
N ILE A 37 -6.61 2.38 7.10
CA ILE A 37 -6.72 2.16 5.65
C ILE A 37 -5.62 1.24 5.12
N PHE A 38 -4.41 1.39 5.65
CA PHE A 38 -3.23 0.62 5.25
C PHE A 38 -2.91 -0.47 6.26
N PHE A 39 -2.50 -1.63 5.74
CA PHE A 39 -1.96 -2.74 6.50
C PHE A 39 -0.46 -2.89 6.23
N PHE A 40 0.32 -3.04 7.29
CA PHE A 40 1.77 -3.15 7.24
C PHE A 40 2.19 -4.60 7.50
N GLN A 41 2.82 -5.25 6.53
CA GLN A 41 3.33 -6.62 6.65
C GLN A 41 4.86 -6.63 6.51
N LYS A 42 5.58 -7.25 7.47
CA LYS A 42 7.03 -7.43 7.33
C LYS A 42 7.33 -8.58 6.35
N ARG A 43 8.23 -8.36 5.40
CA ARG A 43 8.71 -9.36 4.44
C ARG A 43 10.23 -9.28 4.32
N VAL A 44 10.86 -10.40 3.96
CA VAL A 44 12.32 -10.47 3.73
C VAL A 44 12.63 -9.89 2.35
N GLY A 45 13.48 -8.88 2.30
CA GLY A 45 13.88 -8.18 1.08
C GLY A 45 15.32 -8.47 0.67
N LYS A 46 15.89 -7.59 -0.17
CA LYS A 46 17.25 -7.75 -0.71
C LYS A 46 18.29 -7.83 0.43
N GLY A 47 19.12 -8.87 0.39
CA GLY A 47 20.21 -9.08 1.37
C GLY A 47 19.71 -9.43 2.77
N ASN A 48 18.61 -10.18 2.88
CA ASN A 48 17.96 -10.59 4.13
C ASN A 48 17.52 -9.43 5.05
N LYS A 49 17.40 -8.22 4.50
CA LYS A 49 16.87 -7.08 5.25
C LYS A 49 15.35 -7.14 5.25
N LEU A 50 14.76 -7.08 6.44
CA LEU A 50 13.32 -6.95 6.58
C LEU A 50 12.87 -5.61 6.00
N PHE A 51 11.80 -5.63 5.20
CA PHE A 51 11.13 -4.44 4.73
C PHE A 51 9.64 -4.52 5.06
N THR A 52 9.05 -3.36 5.31
CA THR A 52 7.62 -3.26 5.56
C THR A 52 6.89 -3.08 4.24
N PHE A 53 6.09 -4.07 3.88
CA PHE A 53 5.19 -4.04 2.74
C PHE A 53 3.86 -3.39 3.14
N ILE A 54 3.50 -2.30 2.45
CA ILE A 54 2.28 -1.54 2.68
C ILE A 54 1.24 -1.98 1.66
N LYS A 55 0.04 -2.35 2.12
CA LYS A 55 -1.09 -2.69 1.25
C LYS A 55 -2.38 -2.07 1.76
N PHE A 56 -3.34 -1.85 0.86
CA PHE A 56 -4.71 -1.53 1.26
C PHE A 56 -5.31 -2.69 2.04
N ARG A 57 -6.09 -2.36 3.06
CA ARG A 57 -6.81 -3.34 3.85
C ARG A 57 -7.94 -3.95 3.01
N SER A 58 -7.85 -5.23 2.69
CA SER A 58 -8.87 -5.96 1.92
C SER A 58 -9.83 -6.78 2.80
N MET A 59 -9.40 -7.19 4.00
CA MET A 59 -10.23 -8.00 4.91
C MET A 59 -10.89 -7.11 5.96
N PHE A 60 -12.21 -7.25 6.08
CA PHE A 60 -13.00 -6.74 7.20
C PHE A 60 -12.67 -7.60 8.42
N THR A 61 -12.16 -7.02 9.50
CA THR A 61 -12.15 -7.72 10.79
C THR A 61 -13.57 -7.67 11.32
N HIS A 62 -14.38 -8.68 10.99
CA HIS A 62 -15.52 -8.98 11.82
C HIS A 62 -14.93 -9.29 13.20
N LEU A 63 -15.14 -8.38 14.17
CA LEU A 63 -15.18 -8.85 15.55
C LEU A 63 -16.40 -9.78 15.58
N SER A 64 -16.15 -11.08 15.56
CA SER A 64 -17.13 -12.06 16.02
C SER A 64 -17.24 -11.87 17.54
N THR A 65 -18.08 -10.91 17.93
CA THR A 65 -18.63 -10.86 19.29
C THR A 65 -19.99 -11.54 19.24
#